data_AF-A0A444EKM7-F1
#
_entry.id   AF-A0A444EKM7-F1
#
_cell.length_a   1.000
_cell.length_b   1.000
_cell.length_c   1.000
_cell.angle_alpha   90.00
_cell.angle_beta   90.00
_cell.angle_gamma   90.00
#
_symmetry.space_group_name_H-M   'P 1'
#
loop_
_entity.id
_entity.type
_entity.pdbx_description
1 polymer ?
#
loop_
_entity_poly.entity_id
_entity_poly.type
_entity_poly.pdbx_seq_one_letter_code
_entity_poly.pdbx_strand_id
1 'polypeptide(L)'
;MSNALRPSMKALVAKELLGHSDIDVKVAVASCISEITRITAPEAPYDDDLMKEIFQRIVEAFENLDDISSHSFPKRVSILETVAKVRSCVVMLDLECDSLILEMFRYFLNTIRPNHSEKIFSSMEMIMTLVLEESEDISSDLILCLLDSVKTDNKDILPVVRRLSEKVISNCAGKLKPYIVELSQSVGTPLNKYGKVVASICQENSDGVEQNDANVSGEIVVRQCFYTS
;
A
#
# COMPACT_ATOMS: atom_id res chain seq x y z
N MET A 1 -18.47 -18.25 18.95
CA MET A 1 -17.37 -17.43 19.52
C MET A 1 -17.73 -15.94 19.56
N SER A 2 -18.35 -15.37 18.52
CA SER A 2 -18.73 -13.94 18.50
C SER A 2 -19.64 -13.49 19.65
N ASN A 3 -20.55 -14.35 20.14
CA ASN A 3 -21.45 -13.98 21.25
C ASN A 3 -20.74 -13.58 22.55
N ALA A 4 -19.56 -14.13 22.84
CA ALA A 4 -18.78 -13.76 24.03
C ALA A 4 -18.12 -12.38 23.89
N LEU A 5 -17.84 -11.95 22.65
CA LEU A 5 -17.20 -10.66 22.36
C LEU A 5 -18.21 -9.51 22.26
N ARG A 6 -19.50 -9.80 22.00
CA ARG A 6 -20.55 -8.79 21.80
C ARG A 6 -20.57 -7.68 22.86
N PRO A 7 -20.46 -7.95 24.17
CA PRO A 7 -20.43 -6.88 25.17
C PRO A 7 -19.24 -5.93 24.98
N SER A 8 -18.04 -6.49 24.76
CA SER A 8 -16.81 -5.72 24.53
C SER A 8 -16.85 -4.96 23.21
N MET A 9 -17.32 -5.59 22.14
CA MET A 9 -17.49 -4.95 20.82
C MET A 9 -18.37 -3.71 20.95
N LYS A 10 -19.53 -3.83 21.62
CA LYS A 10 -20.44 -2.70 21.83
C LYS A 10 -19.83 -1.61 22.71
N ALA A 11 -19.07 -1.98 23.73
CA ALA A 11 -18.45 -1.00 24.62
C ALA A 11 -17.33 -0.21 23.92
N LEU A 12 -16.47 -0.88 23.15
CA LEU A 12 -15.29 -0.26 22.51
C LEU A 12 -15.64 0.79 21.46
N VAL A 13 -16.79 0.64 20.79
CA VAL A 13 -17.29 1.60 19.79
C VAL A 13 -18.18 2.69 20.39
N ALA A 14 -18.39 2.68 21.71
CA ALA A 14 -19.08 3.77 22.38
C ALA A 14 -18.29 5.08 22.22
N LYS A 15 -19.00 6.18 21.98
CA LYS A 15 -18.41 7.49 21.67
C LYS A 15 -17.41 7.96 22.74
N GLU A 16 -17.67 7.60 24.00
CA GLU A 16 -16.84 7.92 25.15
C GLU A 16 -15.45 7.27 25.07
N LEU A 17 -15.33 6.10 24.43
CA LEU A 17 -14.06 5.40 24.24
C LEU A 17 -13.46 5.67 22.87
N LEU A 18 -14.25 5.50 21.79
CA LEU A 18 -13.75 5.66 20.42
C LEU A 18 -13.38 7.12 20.10
N GLY A 19 -14.07 8.08 20.71
CA GLY A 19 -13.83 9.52 20.59
C GLY A 19 -13.09 10.14 21.77
N HIS A 20 -12.46 9.35 22.64
CA HIS A 20 -11.82 9.84 23.86
C HIS A 20 -10.71 10.85 23.56
N SER A 21 -10.54 11.89 24.39
CA SER A 21 -9.53 12.93 24.12
C SER A 21 -8.10 12.49 24.36
N ASP A 22 -7.89 11.57 25.31
CA ASP A 22 -6.58 11.00 25.65
C ASP A 22 -6.07 10.05 24.55
N ILE A 23 -4.84 10.29 24.09
CA ILE A 23 -4.21 9.55 23.00
C ILE A 23 -3.89 8.09 23.38
N ASP A 24 -3.50 7.82 24.62
CA ASP A 24 -3.18 6.47 25.07
C ASP A 24 -4.45 5.62 25.18
N VAL A 25 -5.57 6.23 25.60
CA VAL A 25 -6.88 5.58 25.57
C VAL A 25 -7.29 5.25 24.14
N LYS A 26 -7.15 6.20 23.21
CA LYS A 26 -7.46 5.98 21.77
C LYS A 26 -6.65 4.82 21.19
N VAL A 27 -5.34 4.79 21.42
CA VAL A 27 -4.47 3.71 20.93
C VAL A 27 -4.82 2.37 21.59
N ALA A 28 -5.16 2.36 22.88
CA ALA A 28 -5.61 1.15 23.56
C ALA A 28 -6.92 0.61 22.98
N VAL A 29 -7.90 1.48 22.72
CA VAL A 29 -9.18 1.12 22.09
C VAL A 29 -8.94 0.59 20.67
N ALA A 30 -8.15 1.29 19.86
CA ALA A 30 -7.81 0.85 18.50
C ALA A 30 -7.09 -0.50 18.49
N SER A 31 -6.21 -0.76 19.45
CA SER A 31 -5.54 -2.06 19.62
C SER A 31 -6.52 -3.19 19.95
N CYS A 32 -7.46 -2.96 20.88
CA CYS A 32 -8.50 -3.93 21.18
C CYS A 32 -9.42 -4.21 19.98
N ILE A 33 -9.81 -3.16 19.26
CA ILE A 33 -10.67 -3.29 18.08
C ILE A 33 -9.93 -4.04 16.95
N SER A 34 -8.65 -3.74 16.72
CA SER A 34 -7.83 -4.46 15.72
C SER A 34 -7.79 -5.96 15.99
N GLU A 35 -7.67 -6.36 17.27
CA GLU A 35 -7.72 -7.76 17.66
C GLU A 35 -9.12 -8.38 17.50
N ILE A 36 -10.18 -7.63 17.75
CA ILE A 36 -11.55 -8.07 17.45
C ILE A 36 -11.69 -8.35 15.96
N THR A 37 -11.27 -7.42 15.09
CA THR A 37 -11.28 -7.60 13.63
C THR A 37 -10.49 -8.85 13.24
N ARG A 38 -9.34 -9.10 13.88
CA ARG A 38 -8.56 -10.31 13.64
C ARG A 38 -9.27 -11.60 14.06
N ILE A 39 -10.04 -11.57 15.14
CA ILE A 39 -10.76 -12.73 15.67
C ILE A 39 -12.05 -13.00 14.87
N THR A 40 -12.73 -11.95 14.40
CA THR A 40 -13.97 -12.09 13.63
C THR A 40 -13.75 -12.31 12.15
N ALA A 41 -12.53 -12.09 11.64
CA ALA A 41 -12.19 -12.37 10.25
C ALA A 41 -12.59 -13.81 9.85
N PRO A 42 -13.14 -14.01 8.64
CA PRO A 42 -13.24 -13.03 7.54
C PRO A 42 -14.41 -12.04 7.66
N GLU A 43 -15.34 -12.22 8.59
CA GLU A 43 -16.49 -11.33 8.74
C GLU A 43 -16.12 -10.01 9.45
N ALA A 44 -16.52 -8.88 8.85
CA ALA A 44 -16.36 -7.58 9.46
C ALA A 44 -17.13 -7.50 10.79
N PRO A 45 -16.52 -6.99 11.87
CA PRO A 45 -17.17 -6.96 13.17
C PRO A 45 -18.30 -5.92 13.29
N TYR A 46 -18.33 -4.94 12.38
CA TYR A 46 -19.25 -3.80 12.38
C TYR A 46 -19.72 -3.48 10.96
N ASP A 47 -20.74 -2.63 10.84
CA ASP A 47 -21.17 -2.08 9.56
C ASP A 47 -20.13 -1.11 8.96
N ASP A 48 -20.30 -0.82 7.67
CA ASP A 48 -19.35 -0.05 6.86
C ASP A 48 -19.05 1.34 7.43
N ASP A 49 -20.07 2.08 7.87
CA ASP A 49 -19.89 3.43 8.41
C ASP A 49 -19.04 3.40 9.68
N LEU A 50 -19.35 2.47 10.60
CA LEU A 50 -18.58 2.31 11.81
C LEU A 50 -17.17 1.75 11.54
N MET A 51 -17.01 0.90 10.53
CA MET A 51 -15.69 0.43 10.11
C MET A 51 -14.81 1.57 9.59
N LYS A 52 -15.36 2.55 8.86
CA LYS A 52 -14.60 3.75 8.43
C LYS A 52 -14.10 4.56 9.63
N GLU A 53 -14.95 4.79 10.64
CA GLU A 53 -14.54 5.47 11.88
C GLU A 53 -13.45 4.71 12.64
N ILE A 54 -13.55 3.37 12.68
CA ILE A 54 -12.54 2.50 13.29
C ILE A 54 -11.22 2.60 12.54
N PHE A 55 -11.24 2.55 11.20
CA PHE A 55 -10.03 2.69 10.40
C PHE A 55 -9.37 4.05 10.62
N GLN A 56 -10.15 5.12 10.77
CA GLN A 56 -9.58 6.43 11.14
C GLN A 56 -8.76 6.33 12.43
N ARG A 57 -9.28 5.68 13.47
CA ARG A 57 -8.56 5.49 14.75
C ARG A 57 -7.34 4.59 14.63
N ILE A 58 -7.41 3.58 13.78
CA ILE A 58 -6.27 2.70 13.49
C ILE A 58 -5.15 3.48 12.80
N VAL A 59 -5.46 4.29 11.79
CA VAL A 59 -4.47 5.06 11.04
C VAL A 59 -3.89 6.20 11.88
N GLU A 60 -4.68 6.87 12.72
CA GLU A 60 -4.18 7.84 13.73
C GLU A 60 -3.17 7.19 14.70
N ALA A 61 -3.27 5.88 14.94
CA ALA A 61 -2.27 5.18 15.75
C ALA A 61 -0.89 5.09 15.07
N PHE A 62 -0.80 5.33 13.76
CA PHE A 62 0.47 5.29 13.01
C PHE A 62 1.23 6.62 12.99
N GLU A 63 0.57 7.74 13.31
CA GLU A 63 1.16 9.09 13.28
C GLU A 63 2.44 9.23 14.11
N ASN A 64 2.54 8.52 15.23
CA ASN A 64 3.65 8.63 16.19
C ASN A 64 4.40 7.30 16.35
N LEU A 65 4.58 6.54 15.27
CA LEU A 65 5.35 5.28 15.28
C LEU A 65 6.85 5.47 15.50
N ASP A 66 7.38 6.69 15.34
CA ASP A 66 8.77 7.01 15.63
C ASP A 66 9.02 7.30 17.12
N ASP A 67 7.99 7.57 17.92
CA ASP A 67 8.10 7.70 19.37
C ASP A 67 8.17 6.32 20.05
N ILE A 68 9.34 5.69 19.93
CA ILE A 68 9.64 4.40 20.55
C ILE A 68 9.67 4.45 22.09
N SER A 69 9.66 5.65 22.68
CA SER A 69 9.69 5.85 24.13
C SER A 69 8.29 5.89 24.75
N SER A 70 7.25 6.11 23.93
CA SER A 70 5.86 6.13 24.36
C SER A 70 5.41 4.82 24.99
N HIS A 71 4.63 4.90 26.07
CA HIS A 71 3.93 3.74 26.65
C HIS A 71 2.95 3.07 25.66
N SER A 72 2.50 3.81 24.65
CA SER A 72 1.61 3.32 23.60
C SER A 72 2.35 2.65 22.42
N PHE A 73 3.68 2.81 22.32
CA PHE A 73 4.45 2.26 21.20
C PHE A 73 4.24 0.74 20.98
N PRO A 74 4.26 -0.13 22.01
CA PRO A 74 3.99 -1.56 21.80
C PRO A 74 2.60 -1.85 21.21
N LYS A 75 1.60 -1.03 21.56
CA LYS A 75 0.24 -1.16 21.02
C LYS A 75 0.16 -0.67 19.57
N ARG A 76 0.83 0.43 19.23
CA ARG A 76 0.94 0.91 17.84
C ARG A 76 1.59 -0.15 16.94
N VAL A 77 2.66 -0.79 17.41
CA VAL A 77 3.29 -1.91 16.70
C VAL A 77 2.33 -3.09 16.55
N SER A 78 1.62 -3.48 17.63
CA SER A 78 0.61 -4.55 17.55
C SER A 78 -0.51 -4.25 16.57
N ILE A 79 -0.99 -3.00 16.51
CA ILE A 79 -2.01 -2.56 15.53
C ILE A 79 -1.46 -2.73 14.11
N LEU A 80 -0.25 -2.22 13.85
CA LEU A 80 0.40 -2.31 12.54
C LEU A 80 0.55 -3.76 12.08
N GLU A 81 1.07 -4.64 12.95
CA GLU A 81 1.24 -6.06 12.65
C GLU A 81 -0.10 -6.75 12.38
N THR A 82 -1.15 -6.42 13.14
CA THR A 82 -2.48 -6.99 12.94
C THR A 82 -3.10 -6.50 11.62
N VAL A 83 -3.02 -5.21 11.29
CA VAL A 83 -3.50 -4.64 10.01
C VAL A 83 -2.83 -5.33 8.83
N ALA A 84 -1.52 -5.54 8.88
CA ALA A 84 -0.79 -6.26 7.84
C ALA A 84 -1.26 -7.73 7.75
N LYS A 85 -1.33 -8.43 8.89
CA LYS A 85 -1.65 -9.86 8.94
C LYS A 85 -3.04 -10.20 8.43
N VAL A 86 -4.05 -9.40 8.75
CA VAL A 86 -5.43 -9.63 8.28
C VAL A 86 -5.79 -8.79 7.07
N ARG A 87 -4.79 -8.17 6.43
CA ARG A 87 -4.95 -7.39 5.19
C ARG A 87 -6.06 -6.34 5.31
N SER A 88 -6.19 -5.69 6.47
CA SER A 88 -7.26 -4.72 6.73
C SER A 88 -7.28 -3.55 5.75
N CYS A 89 -6.14 -3.26 5.11
CA CYS A 89 -6.07 -2.29 4.02
C CYS A 89 -6.91 -2.63 2.79
N VAL A 90 -7.18 -3.91 2.52
CA VAL A 90 -8.07 -4.31 1.43
C VAL A 90 -9.51 -3.92 1.76
N VAL A 91 -9.93 -4.10 3.01
CA VAL A 91 -11.24 -3.62 3.47
C VAL A 91 -11.33 -2.09 3.39
N MET A 92 -10.23 -1.36 3.64
CA MET A 92 -10.20 0.10 3.43
C MET A 92 -10.42 0.47 1.96
N LEU A 93 -9.91 -0.31 1.00
CA LEU A 93 -10.18 -0.13 -0.43
C LEU A 93 -11.65 -0.42 -0.76
N ASP A 94 -12.19 -1.56 -0.28
CA ASP A 94 -13.60 -1.93 -0.50
C ASP A 94 -14.58 -0.88 0.05
N LEU A 95 -14.18 -0.18 1.12
CA LEU A 95 -14.94 0.88 1.75
C LEU A 95 -14.66 2.29 1.19
N GLU A 96 -13.87 2.41 0.12
CA GLU A 96 -13.53 3.67 -0.56
C GLU A 96 -12.87 4.70 0.40
N CYS A 97 -11.94 4.25 1.25
CA CYS A 97 -11.25 5.08 2.23
C CYS A 97 -10.00 5.79 1.67
N ASP A 98 -10.05 6.31 0.44
CA ASP A 98 -8.86 6.76 -0.31
C ASP A 98 -8.04 7.82 0.41
N SER A 99 -8.71 8.81 1.01
CA SER A 99 -8.04 9.89 1.75
C SER A 99 -7.28 9.36 2.98
N LEU A 100 -7.86 8.37 3.65
CA LEU A 100 -7.27 7.74 4.83
C LEU A 100 -6.10 6.82 4.45
N ILE A 101 -6.20 6.13 3.32
CA ILE A 101 -5.10 5.32 2.77
C ILE A 101 -3.91 6.21 2.43
N LEU A 102 -4.15 7.36 1.79
CA LEU A 102 -3.10 8.34 1.50
C LEU A 102 -2.46 8.88 2.79
N GLU A 103 -3.27 9.17 3.82
CA GLU A 103 -2.77 9.59 5.13
C GLU A 103 -1.88 8.51 5.77
N MET A 104 -2.30 7.24 5.71
CA MET A 104 -1.52 6.11 6.21
C MET A 104 -0.15 6.00 5.53
N PHE A 105 -0.09 6.16 4.19
CA PHE A 105 1.18 6.17 3.45
C PHE A 105 2.10 7.29 3.96
N ARG A 106 1.55 8.49 4.14
CA ARG A 106 2.31 9.64 4.67
C ARG A 106 2.82 9.36 6.08
N TYR A 107 2.01 8.77 6.96
CA TYR A 107 2.48 8.39 8.30
C TYR A 107 3.62 7.38 8.24
N PHE A 108 3.54 6.32 7.44
CA PHE A 108 4.63 5.35 7.33
C PHE A 108 5.93 6.00 6.83
N LEU A 109 5.86 6.82 5.79
CA LEU A 109 7.04 7.50 5.24
C LEU A 109 7.61 8.56 6.19
N ASN A 110 6.77 9.23 6.99
CA ASN A 110 7.20 10.23 7.96
C ASN A 110 7.74 9.63 9.26
N THR A 111 7.31 8.43 9.64
CA THR A 111 7.62 7.82 10.95
C THR A 111 8.61 6.67 10.89
N ILE A 112 8.86 6.05 9.74
CA ILE A 112 9.88 4.99 9.65
C ILE A 112 11.25 5.54 10.04
N ARG A 113 11.96 4.81 10.93
CA ARG A 113 13.28 5.20 11.44
C ARG A 113 14.29 4.05 11.34
N PRO A 114 15.61 4.33 11.27
CA PRO A 114 16.63 3.29 11.20
C PRO A 114 16.67 2.33 12.40
N ASN A 115 16.15 2.75 13.55
CA ASN A 115 16.09 1.94 14.77
C ASN A 115 14.82 1.08 14.87
N HIS A 116 13.88 1.19 13.92
CA HIS A 116 12.75 0.28 13.85
C HIS A 116 13.20 -1.14 13.54
N SER A 117 12.51 -2.10 14.13
CA SER A 117 12.75 -3.52 13.85
C SER A 117 12.34 -3.88 12.41
N GLU A 118 12.91 -4.95 11.87
CA GLU A 118 12.55 -5.44 10.54
C GLU A 118 11.08 -5.84 10.43
N LYS A 119 10.43 -6.21 11.54
CA LYS A 119 8.99 -6.50 11.57
C LYS A 119 8.13 -5.27 11.28
N ILE A 120 8.49 -4.11 11.86
CA ILE A 120 7.80 -2.84 11.61
C ILE A 120 7.97 -2.46 10.14
N PHE A 121 9.21 -2.52 9.65
CA PHE A 121 9.53 -2.23 8.25
C PHE A 121 8.72 -3.12 7.29
N SER A 122 8.77 -4.44 7.51
CA SER A 122 8.06 -5.42 6.67
C SER A 122 6.54 -5.27 6.75
N SER A 123 5.98 -4.85 7.90
CA SER A 123 4.54 -4.62 8.03
C SER A 123 4.09 -3.38 7.24
N MET A 124 4.85 -2.27 7.32
CA MET A 124 4.59 -1.08 6.49
C MET A 124 4.69 -1.41 5.00
N GLU A 125 5.76 -2.11 4.60
CA GLU A 125 5.97 -2.53 3.21
C GLU A 125 4.82 -3.40 2.70
N MET A 126 4.43 -4.41 3.48
CA MET A 126 3.34 -5.33 3.12
C MET A 126 2.03 -4.58 2.93
N ILE A 127 1.66 -3.70 3.85
CA ILE A 127 0.43 -2.91 3.77
C ILE A 127 0.45 -2.02 2.51
N MET A 128 1.53 -1.27 2.30
CA MET A 128 1.66 -0.38 1.14
C MET A 128 1.63 -1.16 -0.18
N THR A 129 2.31 -2.32 -0.24
CA THR A 129 2.31 -3.19 -1.42
C THR A 129 0.90 -3.71 -1.72
N LEU A 130 0.21 -4.25 -0.71
CA LEU A 130 -1.16 -4.77 -0.85
C LEU A 130 -2.15 -3.71 -1.31
N VAL A 131 -2.05 -2.49 -0.78
CA VAL A 131 -2.90 -1.38 -1.23
C VAL A 131 -2.74 -1.16 -2.73
N LEU A 132 -1.50 -1.08 -3.22
CA LEU A 132 -1.24 -0.80 -4.63
C LEU A 132 -1.64 -1.96 -5.54
N GLU A 133 -1.36 -3.21 -5.15
CA GLU A 133 -1.69 -4.39 -5.95
C GLU A 133 -3.20 -4.60 -6.10
N GLU A 134 -3.95 -4.39 -5.01
CA GLU A 134 -5.39 -4.66 -4.95
C GLU A 134 -6.24 -3.46 -5.41
N SER A 135 -5.66 -2.26 -5.56
CA SER A 135 -6.37 -1.09 -6.07
C SER A 135 -6.78 -1.29 -7.53
N GLU A 136 -8.04 -1.01 -7.88
CA GLU A 136 -8.47 -0.97 -9.29
C GLU A 136 -7.84 0.22 -10.02
N ASP A 137 -7.91 1.40 -9.39
CA ASP A 137 -7.30 2.64 -9.84
C ASP A 137 -6.42 3.25 -8.74
N ILE A 138 -5.25 3.77 -9.11
CA ILE A 138 -4.30 4.34 -8.14
C ILE A 138 -4.25 5.86 -8.33
N SER A 139 -4.62 6.59 -7.28
CA SER A 139 -4.66 8.05 -7.34
C SER A 139 -3.25 8.65 -7.55
N SER A 140 -3.21 9.74 -8.31
CA SER A 140 -1.96 10.47 -8.59
C SER A 140 -1.25 10.93 -7.31
N ASP A 141 -2.00 11.31 -6.28
CA ASP A 141 -1.43 11.74 -4.99
C ASP A 141 -0.65 10.62 -4.29
N LEU A 142 -1.13 9.38 -4.41
CA LEU A 142 -0.51 8.21 -3.79
C LEU A 142 0.76 7.81 -4.55
N ILE A 143 0.75 7.91 -5.89
CA ILE A 143 1.95 7.77 -6.72
C ILE A 143 2.97 8.86 -6.40
N LEU A 144 2.55 10.13 -6.34
CA LEU A 144 3.42 11.26 -5.99
C LEU A 144 4.03 11.08 -4.60
N CYS A 145 3.25 10.58 -3.63
CA CYS A 145 3.73 10.30 -2.29
C CYS A 145 4.92 9.31 -2.28
N LEU A 146 4.88 8.27 -3.14
CA LEU A 146 5.97 7.30 -3.30
C LEU A 146 7.14 7.83 -4.14
N LEU A 147 6.86 8.63 -5.17
CA LEU A 147 7.91 9.19 -6.02
C LEU A 147 8.72 10.26 -5.30
N ASP A 148 8.05 11.09 -4.50
CA ASP A 148 8.69 12.12 -3.68
C ASP A 148 9.70 11.54 -2.70
N SER A 149 9.41 10.38 -2.10
CA SER A 149 10.30 9.69 -1.16
C SER A 149 11.50 9.00 -1.84
N VAL A 150 11.57 8.97 -3.17
CA VAL A 150 12.72 8.44 -3.92
C VAL A 150 13.41 9.47 -4.81
N LYS A 151 13.02 10.75 -4.75
CA LYS A 151 13.69 11.84 -5.46
C LYS A 151 15.19 11.89 -5.18
N THR A 152 16.01 12.03 -6.21
CA THR A 152 17.49 11.96 -6.10
C THR A 152 18.12 13.27 -5.65
N ASP A 153 17.44 14.39 -5.85
CA ASP A 153 17.89 15.73 -5.48
C ASP A 153 17.52 16.11 -4.04
N ASN A 154 16.59 15.39 -3.42
CA ASN A 154 16.22 15.60 -2.02
C ASN A 154 17.14 14.80 -1.07
N LYS A 155 18.05 15.53 -0.41
CA LYS A 155 19.01 14.97 0.58
C LYS A 155 18.42 14.82 1.98
N ASP A 156 17.25 15.40 2.26
CA ASP A 156 16.62 15.35 3.57
C ASP A 156 15.85 14.03 3.80
N ILE A 157 15.64 13.25 2.74
CA ILE A 157 14.99 11.94 2.82
C ILE A 157 15.94 10.94 3.47
N LEU A 158 15.49 10.36 4.58
CA LEU A 158 16.23 9.31 5.28
C LEU A 158 16.42 8.07 4.39
N PRO A 159 17.59 7.41 4.43
CA PRO A 159 17.85 6.19 3.65
C PRO A 159 16.82 5.08 3.86
N VAL A 160 16.28 4.94 5.08
CA VAL A 160 15.25 3.93 5.40
C VAL A 160 13.91 4.22 4.72
N VAL A 161 13.55 5.50 4.56
CA VAL A 161 12.33 5.94 3.87
C VAL A 161 12.44 5.64 2.38
N ARG A 162 13.60 5.97 1.79
CA ARG A 162 13.92 5.62 0.40
C ARG A 162 13.87 4.10 0.21
N ARG A 163 14.50 3.33 1.09
CA ARG A 163 14.50 1.86 1.04
C ARG A 163 13.08 1.28 1.08
N LEU A 164 12.22 1.76 1.98
CA LEU A 164 10.82 1.32 2.05
C LEU A 164 10.10 1.57 0.72
N SER A 165 10.22 2.80 0.22
CA SER A 165 9.54 3.24 -1.00
C SER A 165 10.05 2.50 -2.24
N GLU A 166 11.36 2.34 -2.38
CA GLU A 166 11.96 1.58 -3.49
C GLU A 166 11.50 0.12 -3.49
N LYS A 167 11.37 -0.50 -2.31
CA LYS A 167 10.90 -1.88 -2.18
C LYS A 167 9.43 -2.03 -2.56
N VAL A 168 8.57 -1.12 -2.08
CA VAL A 168 7.16 -1.05 -2.48
C VAL A 168 7.01 -0.83 -4.00
N ILE A 169 7.75 0.12 -4.57
CA ILE A 169 7.74 0.38 -6.03
C ILE A 169 8.18 -0.87 -6.81
N SER A 170 9.22 -1.54 -6.35
CA SER A 170 9.73 -2.76 -6.99
C SER A 170 8.72 -3.92 -6.91
N ASN A 171 8.06 -4.11 -5.76
CA ASN A 171 7.06 -5.16 -5.59
C ASN A 171 5.85 -4.92 -6.51
N CYS A 172 5.45 -3.65 -6.69
CA CYS A 172 4.29 -3.27 -7.48
C CYS A 172 4.63 -2.81 -8.91
N ALA A 173 5.81 -3.17 -9.44
CA ALA A 173 6.35 -2.63 -10.69
C ALA A 173 5.36 -2.71 -11.87
N GLY A 174 4.77 -3.90 -12.09
CA GLY A 174 3.82 -4.12 -13.18
C GLY A 174 2.56 -3.27 -13.07
N LYS A 175 2.04 -3.08 -11.85
CA LYS A 175 0.86 -2.27 -11.57
C LYS A 175 1.14 -0.77 -11.68
N LEU A 176 2.28 -0.32 -11.16
CA LEU A 176 2.65 1.11 -11.08
C LEU A 176 3.17 1.70 -12.39
N LYS A 177 3.78 0.90 -13.26
CA LYS A 177 4.39 1.37 -14.51
C LYS A 177 3.49 2.31 -15.34
N PRO A 178 2.24 1.95 -15.70
CA PRO A 178 1.39 2.84 -16.49
C PRO A 178 1.14 4.18 -15.80
N TYR A 179 0.83 4.17 -14.49
CA TYR A 179 0.58 5.38 -13.70
C TYR A 179 1.78 6.30 -13.62
N ILE A 180 2.98 5.76 -13.41
CA ILE A 180 4.21 6.55 -13.32
C ILE A 180 4.55 7.19 -14.67
N VAL A 181 4.37 6.47 -15.77
CA VAL A 181 4.60 7.00 -17.12
C VAL A 181 3.63 8.14 -17.41
N GLU A 182 2.34 7.94 -17.17
CA GLU A 182 1.30 8.95 -17.38
C GLU A 182 1.56 10.21 -16.52
N LEU A 183 1.83 10.03 -15.24
CA LEU A 183 2.10 11.11 -14.31
C LEU A 183 3.36 11.91 -14.69
N SER A 184 4.40 11.23 -15.19
CA SER A 184 5.62 11.92 -15.64
C SER A 184 5.37 12.82 -16.85
N GLN A 185 4.43 12.45 -17.72
CA GLN A 185 4.03 13.24 -18.89
C GLN A 185 3.15 14.43 -18.49
N SER A 186 2.27 14.26 -17.50
CA SER A 186 1.37 15.33 -17.05
C SER A 186 2.07 16.37 -16.17
N VAL A 187 2.92 15.94 -15.24
CA VAL A 187 3.65 16.82 -14.30
C VAL A 187 4.93 17.39 -14.93
N GLY A 188 5.42 16.79 -16.02
CA GLY A 188 6.62 17.23 -16.75
C GLY A 188 7.93 17.00 -16.00
N THR A 189 7.93 16.18 -14.94
CA THR A 189 9.15 15.81 -14.22
C THR A 189 9.78 14.58 -14.87
N PRO A 190 11.02 14.66 -15.39
CA PRO A 190 11.65 13.54 -16.07
C PRO A 190 11.97 12.41 -15.09
N LEU A 191 11.77 11.16 -15.53
CA LEU A 191 11.94 9.96 -14.69
C LEU A 191 13.35 9.81 -14.08
N ASN A 192 14.37 10.41 -14.71
CA ASN A 192 15.76 10.40 -14.23
C ASN A 192 15.99 11.22 -12.95
N LYS A 193 14.97 11.97 -12.48
CA LYS A 193 15.00 12.67 -11.20
C LYS A 193 14.72 11.76 -10.01
N TYR A 194 14.16 10.58 -10.25
CA TYR A 194 13.83 9.61 -9.21
C TYR A 194 14.91 8.53 -9.08
N GLY A 195 14.84 7.77 -7.98
CA GLY A 195 15.75 6.65 -7.72
C GLY A 195 15.77 5.65 -8.86
N LYS A 196 16.87 4.90 -8.99
CA LYS A 196 17.12 3.98 -10.11
C LYS A 196 15.97 2.98 -10.33
N VAL A 197 15.27 2.58 -9.26
CA VAL A 197 14.12 1.68 -9.33
C VAL A 197 13.04 2.18 -10.31
N VAL A 198 12.79 3.50 -10.34
CA VAL A 198 11.76 4.10 -11.22
C VAL A 198 12.18 3.98 -12.68
N ALA A 199 13.46 4.23 -12.97
CA ALA A 199 13.99 4.04 -14.32
C ALA A 199 13.91 2.56 -14.75
N SER A 200 14.25 1.62 -13.87
CA SER A 200 14.22 0.18 -14.16
C SER A 200 12.82 -0.29 -14.55
N ILE A 201 11.78 0.02 -13.76
CA ILE A 201 10.41 -0.44 -14.04
C ILE A 201 9.84 0.17 -15.34
N CYS A 202 10.28 1.37 -15.71
CA CYS A 202 9.83 2.02 -16.95
C CYS A 202 10.57 1.51 -18.19
N GLN A 203 11.80 1.00 -18.05
CA GLN A 203 12.64 0.49 -19.15
C GLN A 203 12.41 -0.98 -19.49
N GLU A 204 11.87 -1.79 -18.57
CA GLU A 204 11.52 -3.18 -18.85
C GLU A 204 10.40 -3.23 -19.93
N ASN A 205 10.76 -3.72 -21.14
CA ASN A 205 9.99 -3.82 -22.39
C ASN A 205 10.23 -2.75 -23.47
N SER A 206 11.50 -2.48 -23.82
CA SER A 206 11.89 -2.05 -25.18
C SER A 206 12.37 -3.21 -26.06
N ASP A 207 12.68 -4.38 -25.51
CA ASP A 207 13.27 -5.50 -26.24
C ASP A 207 12.21 -6.55 -26.58
N GLY A 208 11.40 -6.24 -27.59
CA GLY A 208 10.31 -7.11 -28.05
C GLY A 208 9.73 -6.74 -29.40
N VAL A 209 10.54 -6.15 -30.29
CA VAL A 209 10.22 -6.05 -31.71
C VAL A 209 11.49 -6.35 -32.51
N GLU A 210 11.78 -7.63 -32.73
CA GLU A 210 12.62 -8.01 -33.87
C GLU A 210 11.83 -7.71 -35.15
N GLN A 211 12.11 -6.55 -35.75
CA GLN A 211 11.84 -6.31 -37.15
C GLN A 211 12.76 -7.22 -37.98
N ASN A 212 12.19 -8.24 -38.60
CA ASN A 212 12.81 -8.93 -39.72
C ASN A 212 11.96 -8.71 -40.96
N ASP A 213 12.20 -7.59 -41.64
CA ASP A 213 11.83 -7.41 -43.04
C ASP A 213 13.11 -7.51 -43.89
N ALA A 214 13.23 -8.60 -44.64
CA ALA A 214 14.03 -8.66 -45.86
C ALA A 214 13.34 -9.60 -46.86
N ASN A 215 12.63 -8.97 -47.78
CA ASN A 215 11.96 -9.53 -48.96
C ASN A 215 12.99 -9.99 -50.01
N VAL A 216 12.69 -11.01 -50.83
CA VAL A 216 12.84 -11.04 -52.31
C VAL A 216 12.42 -12.41 -52.87
N SER A 217 11.27 -12.38 -53.55
CA SER A 217 10.92 -12.90 -54.88
C SER A 217 11.27 -14.34 -55.30
N GLY A 218 10.20 -15.09 -55.62
CA GLY A 218 10.23 -16.28 -56.47
C GLY A 218 8.83 -16.88 -56.64
N GLU A 219 7.99 -16.29 -57.49
CA GLU A 219 6.80 -16.97 -58.01
C GLU A 219 7.24 -18.12 -58.95
N ILE A 220 6.62 -19.29 -58.81
CA ILE A 220 5.94 -20.02 -59.90
C ILE A 220 4.96 -21.03 -59.26
N VAL A 221 3.71 -20.89 -59.69
CA VAL A 221 2.52 -21.68 -59.38
C VAL A 221 2.59 -23.06 -60.07
N VAL A 222 1.95 -24.09 -59.49
CA VAL A 222 0.90 -24.94 -60.13
C VAL A 222 0.58 -26.18 -59.27
N ARG A 223 -0.69 -26.19 -58.77
CA ARG A 223 -1.70 -27.27 -58.63
C ARG A 223 -1.34 -28.62 -57.98
N GLN A 224 -2.26 -29.38 -57.36
CA GLN A 224 -3.61 -29.20 -56.79
C GLN A 224 -4.04 -30.60 -56.26
N CYS A 225 -4.66 -30.63 -55.06
CA CYS A 225 -5.71 -31.54 -54.59
C CYS A 225 -5.50 -33.05 -54.26
N PHE A 226 -5.83 -33.34 -52.98
CA PHE A 226 -6.69 -34.39 -52.38
C PHE A 226 -6.38 -35.90 -52.52
N TYR A 227 -6.45 -36.59 -51.38
CA TYR A 227 -7.23 -37.80 -50.96
C TYR A 227 -6.52 -38.36 -49.70
N THR A 228 -7.10 -38.85 -48.60
CA THR A 228 -8.44 -38.97 -47.97
C THR A 228 -8.20 -39.61 -46.59
N SER A 229 -9.18 -39.41 -45.69
CA SER A 229 -9.66 -40.25 -44.59
C SER A 229 -8.76 -41.30 -43.92
#